data_AF-H2Q8Z8-F1
#
_entry.id   AF-H2Q8Z8-F1
#
_cell.length_a   1.000
_cell.length_b   1.000
_cell.length_c   1.000
_cell.angle_alpha   90.00
_cell.angle_beta   90.00
_cell.angle_gamma   90.00
#
_symmetry.space_group_name_H-M   'P 1'
#
loop_
_entity.id
_entity.type
_entity.pdbx_description
1 polymer ?
#
loop_
_entity_poly.entity_id
_entity_poly.type
_entity_poly.pdbx_seq_one_letter_code
_entity_poly.pdbx_strand_id
1 'polypeptide(L)'
;MARAVGPERRLLAVYTGGTIGMRSELGVLVPGTGLAAILRTLPMFHDEEHAQARGLSEDTLVLPPASRNQRILYTVLECQPLFDSSDMTIAEWVRVAQTIERHYEQYHGFVVIHGTDTMAFAASMLSFMLENLQKTVILTGAQVPIHALWSDGRENLLGALLMAGQYVIPEVCLFFQNQLFRGNRTTKVDARRFAAFCSPNLLPLATVGADITINRELVRKVDGKAGLVVHSSMEQDVGLLRLYPGIPAALVRAFLQPPLKGVVMETFGSGNGPTKPDLLQELRVAAERGLVIVNCTHCLQGAVTTDYAAGMAMAGAGVISGFDMTSEAALAKLSYVLGQPGLSLDDRKELLTKDLRGEMTPPSVEERRPSLQGNTLGRGVSWLLSLSGSQEADALRNALVPSLACAAAHAGDLEALQALMELGSDLGLVDFNGQTPLHAAAWGGHTEAVTMLLQRGVDVNTRDTDGFSPLLLAVRGRHPGVIGLLREAGASLSTQELEEAGTELCRLAYRADLEGLQVWWQAGADLGQPGYDGHSALHVAEAAGNLAVVAFLQSLEGAVGAQAPCPEVLPGV
;
A
#
# COMPACT_ATOMS: atom_id res chain seq x y z
N MET A 1 -10.78 1.88 -8.51
CA MET A 1 -10.61 0.41 -8.54
C MET A 1 -11.98 -0.25 -8.62
N ALA A 2 -12.17 -1.25 -9.47
CA ALA A 2 -13.48 -1.87 -9.68
C ALA A 2 -13.37 -3.40 -9.54
N ARG A 3 -14.45 -4.03 -9.03
CA ARG A 3 -14.67 -5.45 -9.29
C ARG A 3 -14.65 -5.67 -10.81
N ALA A 4 -14.04 -6.76 -11.24
CA ALA A 4 -13.99 -7.11 -12.64
C ALA A 4 -15.41 -7.34 -13.18
N VAL A 5 -15.72 -6.69 -14.31
CA VAL A 5 -17.00 -6.83 -15.00
C VAL A 5 -16.91 -7.98 -16.00
N GLY A 6 -18.04 -8.66 -16.23
CA GLY A 6 -18.17 -9.72 -17.23
C GLY A 6 -18.41 -11.11 -16.63
N PRO A 7 -19.14 -11.98 -17.34
CA PRO A 7 -19.53 -13.29 -16.85
C PRO A 7 -18.38 -14.31 -16.83
N GLU A 8 -17.37 -14.12 -17.67
CA GLU A 8 -16.19 -14.97 -17.77
C GLU A 8 -14.92 -14.12 -17.73
N ARG A 9 -13.95 -14.54 -16.91
CA ARG A 9 -12.64 -13.89 -16.76
C ARG A 9 -11.55 -14.92 -17.08
N ARG A 10 -10.69 -14.59 -18.03
CA ARG A 10 -9.57 -15.45 -18.47
C ARG A 10 -8.26 -15.00 -17.86
N LEU A 11 -7.53 -15.91 -17.22
CA LEU A 11 -6.23 -15.66 -16.61
C LEU A 11 -5.14 -16.54 -17.23
N LEU A 12 -3.90 -16.04 -17.24
CA LEU A 12 -2.72 -16.84 -17.57
C LEU A 12 -1.94 -17.12 -16.29
N ALA A 13 -1.76 -18.40 -15.96
CA ALA A 13 -0.91 -18.85 -14.88
C ALA A 13 0.46 -19.26 -15.45
N VAL A 14 1.47 -18.41 -15.31
CA VAL A 14 2.84 -18.66 -15.75
C VAL A 14 3.58 -19.43 -14.66
N TYR A 15 3.89 -20.69 -14.91
CA TYR A 15 4.58 -21.56 -13.96
C TYR A 15 6.08 -21.59 -14.24
N THR A 16 6.86 -20.93 -13.39
CA THR A 16 8.33 -20.80 -13.55
C THR A 16 9.10 -21.84 -12.73
N GLY A 17 8.45 -22.47 -11.74
CA GLY A 17 9.04 -23.48 -10.87
C GLY A 17 8.73 -23.22 -9.40
N GLY A 18 9.70 -23.54 -8.53
CA GLY A 18 9.55 -23.40 -7.08
C GLY A 18 8.82 -24.54 -6.38
N THR A 19 8.90 -24.54 -5.04
CA THR A 19 8.45 -25.61 -4.15
C THR A 19 7.01 -26.07 -4.40
N ILE A 20 6.11 -25.17 -4.76
CA ILE A 20 4.70 -25.48 -5.03
C ILE A 20 4.50 -26.60 -6.05
N GLY A 21 5.33 -26.68 -7.09
CA GLY A 21 5.28 -27.74 -8.09
C GLY A 21 6.41 -28.77 -8.00
N MET A 22 7.29 -28.67 -7.00
CA MET A 22 8.38 -29.62 -6.82
C MET A 22 7.88 -31.03 -6.51
N ARG A 23 8.72 -32.03 -6.77
CA ARG A 23 8.50 -33.45 -6.44
C ARG A 23 9.69 -33.98 -5.63
N SER A 24 9.46 -35.01 -4.82
CA SER A 24 10.55 -35.66 -4.09
C SER A 24 11.23 -36.70 -4.98
N GLU A 25 12.51 -36.49 -5.26
CA GLU A 25 13.40 -37.44 -5.93
C GLU A 25 14.58 -37.75 -5.00
N LEU A 26 14.76 -39.03 -4.66
CA LEU A 26 15.82 -39.50 -3.76
C LEU A 26 15.91 -38.73 -2.41
N GLY A 27 14.78 -38.22 -1.92
CA GLY A 27 14.70 -37.49 -0.65
C GLY A 27 15.00 -35.99 -0.74
N VAL A 28 15.22 -35.44 -1.95
CA VAL A 28 15.38 -34.00 -2.20
C VAL A 28 14.23 -33.49 -3.06
N LEU A 29 13.83 -32.24 -2.88
CA LEU A 29 12.81 -31.61 -3.72
C LEU A 29 13.46 -31.04 -4.98
N VAL A 30 12.91 -31.38 -6.15
CA VAL A 30 13.35 -30.88 -7.46
C VAL A 30 12.16 -30.33 -8.26
N PRO A 31 12.35 -29.35 -9.17
CA PRO A 31 11.26 -28.79 -9.98
C PRO A 31 10.48 -29.87 -10.73
N GLY A 32 9.16 -29.92 -10.52
CA GLY A 32 8.28 -30.93 -11.13
C GLY A 32 7.47 -30.36 -12.29
N THR A 33 7.38 -31.12 -13.37
CA THR A 33 6.58 -30.79 -14.56
C THR A 33 5.12 -31.23 -14.43
N GLY A 34 4.25 -30.77 -15.34
CA GLY A 34 2.86 -31.22 -15.45
C GLY A 34 1.94 -30.64 -14.39
N LEU A 35 2.15 -29.39 -13.96
CA LEU A 35 1.31 -28.76 -12.92
C LEU A 35 -0.15 -28.68 -13.35
N ALA A 36 -0.43 -28.39 -14.61
CA ALA A 36 -1.79 -28.32 -15.15
C ALA A 36 -2.58 -29.62 -14.96
N ALA A 37 -1.92 -30.77 -15.19
CA ALA A 37 -2.53 -32.08 -15.02
C ALA A 37 -2.85 -32.37 -13.55
N ILE A 38 -2.01 -31.91 -12.62
CA ILE A 38 -2.27 -32.02 -11.18
C ILE A 38 -3.48 -31.15 -10.80
N LEU A 39 -3.53 -29.90 -11.25
CA LEU A 39 -4.65 -29.00 -10.94
C LEU A 39 -5.98 -29.52 -11.50
N ARG A 40 -5.96 -30.20 -12.65
CA ARG A 40 -7.15 -30.82 -13.25
C ARG A 40 -7.78 -31.89 -12.36
N THR A 41 -7.00 -32.61 -11.55
CA THR A 41 -7.54 -33.65 -10.66
C THR A 41 -8.11 -33.09 -9.35
N LEU A 42 -7.93 -31.79 -9.08
CA LEU A 42 -8.36 -31.14 -7.85
C LEU A 42 -9.66 -30.35 -8.09
N PRO A 43 -10.80 -30.75 -7.49
CA PRO A 43 -12.09 -30.08 -7.72
C PRO A 43 -12.10 -28.59 -7.39
N MET A 44 -11.26 -28.14 -6.45
CA MET A 44 -11.13 -26.71 -6.11
C MET A 44 -10.48 -25.86 -7.22
N PHE A 45 -9.78 -26.51 -8.16
CA PHE A 45 -9.07 -25.89 -9.27
C PHE A 45 -9.68 -26.21 -10.64
N HIS A 46 -10.50 -27.26 -10.73
CA HIS A 46 -11.15 -27.66 -11.98
C HIS A 46 -12.59 -28.14 -11.77
N ASP A 47 -13.54 -27.40 -12.35
CA ASP A 47 -14.95 -27.79 -12.48
C ASP A 47 -15.15 -28.56 -13.81
N GLU A 48 -14.96 -29.88 -13.74
CA GLU A 48 -15.00 -30.80 -14.89
C GLU A 48 -16.37 -30.80 -15.58
N GLU A 49 -17.47 -30.75 -14.81
CA GLU A 49 -18.84 -30.72 -15.34
C GLU A 49 -19.05 -29.47 -16.19
N HIS A 50 -18.63 -28.30 -15.68
CA HIS A 50 -18.72 -27.05 -16.42
C HIS A 50 -17.84 -27.06 -17.67
N ALA A 51 -16.61 -27.60 -17.58
CA ALA A 51 -15.68 -27.68 -18.70
C ALA A 51 -16.25 -28.54 -19.85
N GLN A 52 -16.79 -29.71 -19.53
CA GLN A 52 -17.42 -30.62 -20.51
C GLN A 52 -18.67 -30.01 -21.13
N ALA A 53 -19.55 -29.42 -20.31
CA ALA A 53 -20.78 -28.78 -20.79
C ALA A 53 -20.52 -27.61 -21.76
N ARG A 54 -19.40 -26.90 -21.58
CA ARG A 54 -18.98 -25.76 -22.43
C ARG A 54 -18.05 -26.17 -23.57
N GLY A 55 -17.61 -27.43 -23.64
CA GLY A 55 -16.65 -27.91 -24.62
C GLY A 55 -15.32 -27.15 -24.55
N LEU A 56 -14.83 -26.84 -23.35
CA LEU A 56 -13.55 -26.17 -23.17
C LEU A 56 -12.40 -27.09 -23.57
N SER A 57 -11.31 -26.50 -24.08
CA SER A 57 -10.11 -27.22 -24.48
C SER A 57 -9.35 -27.82 -23.27
N GLU A 58 -8.59 -28.89 -23.51
CA GLU A 58 -7.83 -29.61 -22.46
C GLU A 58 -6.69 -28.79 -21.83
N ASP A 59 -6.31 -27.67 -22.43
CA ASP A 59 -5.33 -26.71 -21.87
C ASP A 59 -5.97 -25.64 -20.99
N THR A 60 -7.31 -25.58 -20.94
CA THR A 60 -8.07 -24.62 -20.14
C THR A 60 -8.63 -25.29 -18.90
N LEU A 61 -8.41 -24.65 -17.75
CA LEU A 61 -8.98 -25.01 -16.47
C LEU A 61 -10.04 -23.96 -16.08
N VAL A 62 -11.00 -24.35 -15.25
CA VAL A 62 -12.09 -23.48 -14.81
C VAL A 62 -12.31 -23.67 -13.32
N LEU A 63 -12.30 -22.56 -12.58
CA LEU A 63 -12.58 -22.60 -11.16
C LEU A 63 -14.09 -22.84 -10.89
N PRO A 64 -14.42 -23.52 -9.78
CA PRO A 64 -15.78 -23.51 -9.24
C PRO A 64 -16.35 -22.09 -9.06
N PRO A 65 -17.67 -21.93 -8.96
CA PRO A 65 -18.27 -20.60 -8.92
C PRO A 65 -18.00 -19.94 -7.57
N ALA A 66 -17.23 -18.85 -7.58
CA ALA A 66 -16.96 -18.06 -6.37
C ALA A 66 -18.04 -16.99 -6.11
N SER A 67 -18.85 -16.63 -7.11
CA SER A 67 -19.98 -15.69 -6.97
C SER A 67 -21.08 -16.05 -7.99
N ARG A 68 -22.31 -15.57 -7.79
CA ARG A 68 -23.49 -16.00 -8.57
C ARG A 68 -23.36 -15.82 -10.09
N ASN A 69 -22.53 -14.89 -10.59
CA ASN A 69 -22.53 -14.48 -11.99
C ASN A 69 -21.15 -14.37 -12.67
N GLN A 70 -20.05 -14.87 -12.08
CA GLN A 70 -18.72 -14.79 -12.71
C GLN A 70 -17.94 -16.09 -12.59
N ARG A 71 -17.40 -16.56 -13.72
CA ARG A 71 -16.51 -17.73 -13.83
C ARG A 71 -15.09 -17.30 -14.17
N ILE A 72 -14.11 -17.98 -13.57
CA ILE A 72 -12.69 -17.76 -13.83
C ILE A 72 -12.15 -18.96 -14.58
N LEU A 73 -11.71 -18.72 -15.80
CA LEU A 73 -11.01 -19.69 -16.64
C LEU A 73 -9.53 -19.32 -16.60
N TYR A 74 -8.66 -20.31 -16.59
CA TYR A 74 -7.23 -20.06 -16.62
C TYR A 74 -6.46 -21.12 -17.39
N THR A 75 -5.37 -20.71 -18.00
CA THR A 75 -4.44 -21.58 -18.73
C THR A 75 -3.12 -21.60 -17.98
N VAL A 76 -2.55 -22.78 -17.79
CA VAL A 76 -1.23 -22.93 -17.16
C VAL A 76 -0.17 -23.00 -18.25
N LEU A 77 0.68 -21.97 -18.32
CA LEU A 77 1.84 -21.95 -19.18
C LEU A 77 3.07 -22.39 -18.38
N GLU A 78 3.49 -23.63 -18.61
CA GLU A 78 4.68 -24.21 -17.96
C GLU A 78 5.95 -23.76 -18.68
N CYS A 79 6.82 -23.04 -17.97
CA CYS A 79 8.11 -22.60 -18.50
C CYS A 79 9.09 -23.77 -18.63
N GLN A 80 10.00 -23.68 -19.61
CA GLN A 80 11.09 -24.64 -19.77
C GLN A 80 12.45 -23.93 -19.91
N PRO A 81 13.46 -24.29 -19.08
CA PRO A 81 13.35 -25.19 -17.93
C PRO A 81 12.54 -24.57 -16.78
N LEU A 82 12.10 -25.41 -15.84
CA LEU A 82 11.61 -24.95 -14.54
C LEU A 82 12.80 -24.70 -13.62
N PHE A 83 12.68 -23.70 -12.76
CA PHE A 83 13.76 -23.25 -11.90
C PHE A 83 13.46 -23.49 -10.41
N ASP A 84 14.50 -23.82 -9.65
CA ASP A 84 14.57 -23.34 -8.28
C ASP A 84 14.75 -21.82 -8.34
N SER A 85 14.00 -21.08 -7.53
CA SER A 85 14.08 -19.61 -7.52
C SER A 85 15.46 -19.09 -7.15
N SER A 86 16.29 -19.87 -6.44
CA SER A 86 17.69 -19.50 -6.15
C SER A 86 18.55 -19.38 -7.41
N ASP A 87 18.18 -20.06 -8.50
CA ASP A 87 18.93 -20.07 -9.76
C ASP A 87 18.39 -19.04 -10.77
N MET A 88 17.34 -18.30 -10.40
CA MET A 88 16.74 -17.29 -11.28
C MET A 88 17.50 -15.97 -11.21
N THR A 89 17.69 -15.35 -12.38
CA THR A 89 18.35 -14.06 -12.53
C THR A 89 17.44 -13.04 -13.21
N ILE A 90 17.97 -11.84 -13.45
CA ILE A 90 17.33 -10.79 -14.24
C ILE A 90 16.84 -11.32 -15.60
N ALA A 91 17.63 -12.19 -16.25
CA ALA A 91 17.29 -12.72 -17.57
C ALA A 91 16.00 -13.58 -17.54
N GLU A 92 15.84 -14.42 -16.52
CA GLU A 92 14.63 -15.23 -16.33
C GLU A 92 13.41 -14.33 -16.09
N TRP A 93 13.53 -13.28 -15.27
CA TRP A 93 12.43 -12.37 -15.01
C TRP A 93 12.06 -11.51 -16.22
N VAL A 94 13.03 -11.10 -17.06
CA VAL A 94 12.75 -10.48 -18.37
C VAL A 94 11.92 -11.42 -19.25
N ARG A 95 12.23 -12.72 -19.29
CA ARG A 95 11.44 -13.71 -20.05
C ARG A 95 10.01 -13.83 -19.53
N VAL A 96 9.80 -13.73 -18.22
CA VAL A 96 8.45 -13.69 -17.62
C VAL A 96 7.71 -12.41 -18.06
N ALA A 97 8.35 -11.25 -17.99
CA ALA A 97 7.75 -9.99 -18.43
C ALA A 97 7.36 -10.00 -19.92
N GLN A 98 8.24 -10.48 -20.79
CA GLN A 98 7.98 -10.66 -22.22
C GLN A 98 6.87 -11.69 -22.49
N THR A 99 6.70 -12.67 -21.61
CA THR A 99 5.59 -13.63 -21.71
C THR A 99 4.27 -12.95 -21.38
N ILE A 100 4.24 -12.13 -20.32
CA ILE A 100 3.06 -11.31 -19.99
C ILE A 100 2.72 -10.36 -21.15
N GLU A 101 3.73 -9.71 -21.75
CA GLU A 101 3.56 -8.83 -22.91
C GLU A 101 2.89 -9.54 -24.10
N ARG A 102 3.45 -10.68 -24.53
CA ARG A 102 2.94 -11.47 -25.67
C ARG A 102 1.49 -11.91 -25.50
N HIS A 103 1.09 -12.15 -24.26
CA HIS A 103 -0.25 -12.61 -23.91
C HIS A 103 -1.14 -11.50 -23.34
N TYR A 104 -0.69 -10.25 -23.38
CA TYR A 104 -1.33 -9.17 -22.64
C TYR A 104 -2.79 -9.00 -23.03
N GLU A 105 -3.10 -8.93 -24.33
CA GLU A 105 -4.46 -8.72 -24.84
C GLU A 105 -5.39 -9.93 -24.67
N GLN A 106 -4.85 -11.14 -24.56
CA GLN A 106 -5.64 -12.39 -24.52
C GLN A 106 -6.22 -12.66 -23.14
N TYR A 107 -5.59 -12.14 -22.09
CA TYR A 107 -5.93 -12.42 -20.71
C TYR A 107 -6.27 -11.15 -19.94
N HIS A 108 -7.07 -11.32 -18.89
CA HIS A 108 -7.56 -10.24 -18.04
C HIS A 108 -6.67 -10.01 -16.81
N GLY A 109 -5.80 -10.95 -16.51
CA GLY A 109 -4.88 -10.94 -15.38
C GLY A 109 -3.91 -12.12 -15.46
N PHE A 110 -2.87 -12.07 -14.63
CA PHE A 110 -1.76 -13.01 -14.65
C PHE A 110 -1.47 -13.49 -13.23
N VAL A 111 -1.17 -14.78 -13.12
CA VAL A 111 -0.60 -15.37 -11.90
C VAL A 111 0.76 -15.95 -12.27
N VAL A 112 1.80 -15.59 -11.53
CA VAL A 112 3.16 -16.11 -11.72
C VAL A 112 3.46 -17.03 -10.55
N ILE A 113 3.55 -18.32 -10.84
CA ILE A 113 3.81 -19.37 -9.85
C ILE A 113 5.33 -19.54 -9.77
N HIS A 114 5.89 -19.15 -8.62
CA HIS A 114 7.33 -18.92 -8.45
C HIS A 114 7.83 -19.53 -7.12
N GLY A 115 9.12 -19.83 -7.05
CA GLY A 115 9.77 -20.24 -5.79
C GLY A 115 9.90 -19.10 -4.79
N THR A 116 9.87 -19.41 -3.50
CA THR A 116 9.77 -18.39 -2.45
C THR A 116 11.09 -17.69 -2.15
N ASP A 117 12.24 -18.30 -2.45
CA ASP A 117 13.55 -17.79 -2.01
C ASP A 117 13.91 -16.44 -2.63
N THR A 118 13.55 -16.22 -3.90
CA THR A 118 13.80 -14.95 -4.60
C THR A 118 12.53 -14.25 -5.07
N MET A 119 11.36 -14.64 -4.54
CA MET A 119 10.06 -14.09 -4.98
C MET A 119 9.95 -12.57 -4.79
N ALA A 120 10.51 -12.02 -3.71
CA ALA A 120 10.52 -10.58 -3.46
C ALA A 120 11.37 -9.82 -4.52
N PHE A 121 12.50 -10.39 -4.93
CA PHE A 121 13.29 -9.86 -6.06
C PHE A 121 12.52 -9.95 -7.38
N ALA A 122 11.90 -11.10 -7.67
CA ALA A 122 11.09 -11.30 -8.87
C ALA A 122 9.92 -10.30 -8.95
N ALA A 123 9.18 -10.12 -7.85
CA ALA A 123 8.07 -9.19 -7.75
C ALA A 123 8.53 -7.74 -7.95
N SER A 124 9.65 -7.38 -7.33
CA SER A 124 10.27 -6.06 -7.49
C SER A 124 10.70 -5.80 -8.93
N MET A 125 11.38 -6.76 -9.56
CA MET A 125 11.86 -6.66 -10.94
C MET A 125 10.72 -6.53 -11.94
N LEU A 126 9.71 -7.41 -11.85
CA LEU A 126 8.53 -7.32 -12.70
C LEU A 126 7.77 -6.00 -12.50
N SER A 127 7.76 -5.44 -11.28
CA SER A 127 7.14 -4.14 -11.02
C SER A 127 7.80 -3.00 -11.80
N PHE A 128 9.11 -3.04 -12.03
CA PHE A 128 9.81 -2.04 -12.84
C PHE A 128 9.72 -2.35 -14.33
N MET A 129 9.79 -3.63 -14.71
CA MET A 129 9.73 -4.08 -16.10
C MET A 129 8.38 -3.78 -16.75
N LEU A 130 7.26 -3.93 -16.02
CA LEU A 130 5.90 -3.78 -16.53
C LEU A 130 5.38 -2.35 -16.32
N GLU A 131 5.91 -1.40 -17.09
CA GLU A 131 5.48 0.00 -17.03
C GLU A 131 4.08 0.18 -17.62
N ASN A 132 3.28 1.06 -16.99
CA ASN A 132 1.87 1.29 -17.34
C ASN A 132 0.99 0.03 -17.27
N LEU A 133 1.33 -0.92 -16.40
CA LEU A 133 0.53 -2.11 -16.17
C LEU A 133 -0.91 -1.71 -15.79
N GLN A 134 -1.89 -2.21 -16.54
CA GLN A 134 -3.33 -1.96 -16.30
C GLN A 134 -4.07 -3.18 -15.72
N LYS A 135 -3.39 -4.33 -15.63
CA LYS A 135 -3.95 -5.63 -15.27
C LYS A 135 -3.26 -6.16 -14.02
N THR A 136 -3.94 -7.06 -13.33
CA THR A 136 -3.41 -7.66 -12.11
C THR A 136 -2.40 -8.75 -12.43
N VAL A 137 -1.20 -8.63 -11.84
CA VAL A 137 -0.14 -9.63 -11.93
C VAL A 137 0.19 -10.07 -10.51
N ILE A 138 -0.06 -11.33 -10.15
CA ILE A 138 0.14 -11.83 -8.79
C ILE A 138 1.20 -12.91 -8.80
N LEU A 139 2.30 -12.70 -8.07
CA LEU A 139 3.25 -13.74 -7.73
C LEU A 139 2.70 -14.54 -6.54
N THR A 140 2.85 -15.86 -6.61
CA THR A 140 2.49 -16.78 -5.53
C THR A 140 3.36 -18.02 -5.55
N GLY A 141 3.31 -18.82 -4.49
CA GLY A 141 4.09 -20.03 -4.31
C GLY A 141 3.68 -20.78 -3.05
N ALA A 142 4.57 -21.62 -2.54
CA ALA A 142 4.31 -22.42 -1.35
C ALA A 142 5.60 -22.74 -0.58
N GLN A 143 5.48 -23.00 0.71
CA GLN A 143 6.55 -23.65 1.50
C GLN A 143 6.51 -25.17 1.37
N VAL A 144 5.33 -25.73 1.05
CA VAL A 144 5.16 -27.18 0.86
C VAL A 144 4.53 -27.47 -0.50
N PRO A 145 5.02 -28.47 -1.26
CA PRO A 145 4.48 -28.79 -2.58
C PRO A 145 2.97 -29.04 -2.58
N ILE A 146 2.29 -28.64 -3.66
CA ILE A 146 0.83 -28.71 -3.78
C ILE A 146 0.28 -30.14 -3.76
N HIS A 147 1.12 -31.13 -4.09
CA HIS A 147 0.76 -32.54 -4.05
C HIS A 147 0.79 -33.13 -2.63
N ALA A 148 1.41 -32.45 -1.67
CA ALA A 148 1.44 -32.92 -0.29
C ALA A 148 0.07 -32.75 0.37
N LEU A 149 -0.31 -33.69 1.25
CA LEU A 149 -1.60 -33.67 1.94
C LEU A 149 -1.81 -32.40 2.78
N TRP A 150 -0.74 -31.90 3.41
CA TRP A 150 -0.75 -30.64 4.16
C TRP A 150 0.15 -29.63 3.47
N SER A 151 -0.43 -28.71 2.72
CA SER A 151 0.28 -27.72 1.92
C SER A 151 -0.45 -26.38 1.93
N ASP A 152 0.32 -25.30 2.04
CA ASP A 152 -0.12 -23.92 1.87
C ASP A 152 -0.32 -23.53 0.40
N GLY A 153 0.24 -24.31 -0.54
CA GLY A 153 0.20 -24.02 -1.98
C GLY A 153 -1.20 -24.04 -2.58
N ARG A 154 -2.14 -24.81 -2.01
CA ARG A 154 -3.54 -24.83 -2.47
C ARG A 154 -4.22 -23.48 -2.22
N GLU A 155 -4.18 -23.00 -0.98
CA GLU A 155 -4.83 -21.73 -0.62
C GLU A 155 -4.12 -20.54 -1.27
N ASN A 156 -2.78 -20.55 -1.31
CA ASN A 156 -2.02 -19.47 -1.94
C ASN A 156 -2.31 -19.35 -3.46
N LEU A 157 -2.35 -20.48 -4.18
CA LEU A 157 -2.64 -20.46 -5.62
C LEU A 157 -4.11 -20.12 -5.91
N LEU A 158 -5.04 -20.71 -5.14
CA LEU A 158 -6.47 -20.44 -5.31
C LEU A 158 -6.78 -18.96 -5.03
N GLY A 159 -6.26 -18.41 -3.93
CA GLY A 159 -6.42 -17.01 -3.59
C GLY A 159 -5.82 -16.07 -4.65
N ALA A 160 -4.64 -16.39 -5.20
CA ALA A 160 -4.05 -15.61 -6.29
C ALA A 160 -4.94 -15.61 -7.55
N LEU A 161 -5.45 -16.78 -7.96
CA LEU A 161 -6.35 -16.88 -9.12
C LEU A 161 -7.67 -16.14 -8.89
N LEU A 162 -8.27 -16.25 -7.71
CA LEU A 162 -9.49 -15.54 -7.34
C LEU A 162 -9.27 -14.02 -7.36
N MET A 163 -8.18 -13.54 -6.76
CA MET A 163 -7.87 -12.10 -6.69
C MET A 163 -7.61 -11.51 -8.08
N ALA A 164 -6.80 -12.16 -8.91
CA ALA A 164 -6.54 -11.71 -10.29
C ALA A 164 -7.79 -11.82 -11.20
N GLY A 165 -8.67 -12.79 -10.91
CA GLY A 165 -9.91 -13.00 -11.64
C GLY A 165 -10.99 -11.97 -11.33
N GLN A 166 -11.18 -11.65 -10.06
CA GLN A 166 -12.31 -10.86 -9.56
C GLN A 166 -12.02 -9.37 -9.41
N TYR A 167 -10.75 -8.97 -9.31
CA TYR A 167 -10.36 -7.59 -9.05
C TYR A 167 -9.38 -7.08 -10.11
N VAL A 168 -9.43 -5.78 -10.39
CA VAL A 168 -8.44 -5.09 -11.22
C VAL A 168 -7.59 -4.21 -10.30
N ILE A 169 -6.49 -4.80 -9.84
CA ILE A 169 -5.37 -4.15 -9.13
C ILE A 169 -4.23 -4.02 -10.15
N PRO A 170 -3.99 -2.83 -10.74
CA PRO A 170 -3.04 -2.65 -11.84
C PRO A 170 -1.59 -2.59 -11.35
N GLU A 171 -1.18 -3.64 -10.62
CA GLU A 171 0.13 -3.73 -9.96
C GLU A 171 0.68 -5.15 -10.03
N VAL A 172 2.00 -5.25 -9.91
CA VAL A 172 2.66 -6.51 -9.58
C VAL A 172 2.55 -6.71 -8.07
N CYS A 173 1.87 -7.78 -7.68
CA CYS A 173 1.54 -8.10 -6.30
C CYS A 173 2.17 -9.43 -5.88
N LEU A 174 2.21 -9.70 -4.59
CA LEU A 174 2.56 -10.99 -4.00
C LEU A 174 1.40 -11.46 -3.12
N PHE A 175 0.88 -12.66 -3.34
CA PHE A 175 -0.20 -13.22 -2.53
C PHE A 175 0.28 -14.40 -1.69
N PHE A 176 0.22 -14.27 -0.37
CA PHE A 176 0.59 -15.31 0.60
C PHE A 176 -0.25 -15.18 1.87
N GLN A 177 -0.64 -16.31 2.45
CA GLN A 177 -1.32 -16.36 3.76
C GLN A 177 -2.51 -15.38 3.85
N ASN A 178 -3.39 -15.42 2.85
CA ASN A 178 -4.60 -14.60 2.75
C ASN A 178 -4.33 -13.08 2.70
N GLN A 179 -3.11 -12.66 2.38
CA GLN A 179 -2.75 -11.26 2.21
C GLN A 179 -2.22 -11.03 0.80
N LEU A 180 -2.63 -9.91 0.20
CA LEU A 180 -2.10 -9.41 -1.05
C LEU A 180 -1.22 -8.21 -0.77
N PHE A 181 0.07 -8.32 -1.04
CA PHE A 181 1.04 -7.25 -0.85
C PHE A 181 1.40 -6.59 -2.18
N ARG A 182 1.81 -5.31 -2.14
CA ARG A 182 2.52 -4.69 -3.26
C ARG A 182 3.86 -5.40 -3.42
N GLY A 183 4.14 -5.93 -4.61
CA GLY A 183 5.28 -6.82 -4.84
C GLY A 183 6.63 -6.19 -4.46
N ASN A 184 6.86 -4.96 -4.90
CA ASN A 184 8.07 -4.17 -4.62
C ASN A 184 8.14 -3.58 -3.20
N ARG A 185 7.26 -4.00 -2.29
CA ARG A 185 7.30 -3.68 -0.85
C ARG A 185 7.53 -4.92 0.01
N THR A 186 7.64 -6.10 -0.59
CA THR A 186 7.80 -7.35 0.14
C THR A 186 9.24 -7.74 0.38
N THR A 187 9.46 -8.48 1.46
CA THR A 187 10.69 -9.24 1.72
C THR A 187 10.34 -10.57 2.42
N LYS A 188 11.18 -11.59 2.26
CA LYS A 188 10.99 -12.90 2.90
C LYS A 188 11.55 -12.85 4.33
N VAL A 189 10.72 -13.11 5.33
CA VAL A 189 11.06 -12.97 6.76
C VAL A 189 11.11 -14.30 7.50
N ASP A 190 10.52 -15.36 6.95
CA ASP A 190 10.54 -16.70 7.54
C ASP A 190 10.81 -17.77 6.48
N ALA A 191 11.68 -18.72 6.81
CA ALA A 191 12.10 -19.80 5.92
C ALA A 191 11.28 -21.09 6.07
N ARG A 192 10.33 -21.15 7.02
CA ARG A 192 9.58 -22.36 7.35
C ARG A 192 8.09 -22.12 7.57
N ARG A 193 7.71 -21.02 8.21
CA ARG A 193 6.30 -20.68 8.46
C ARG A 193 5.61 -20.31 7.16
N PHE A 194 4.32 -20.61 7.05
CA PHE A 194 3.49 -20.19 5.91
C PHE A 194 3.37 -18.66 5.79
N ALA A 195 3.45 -17.95 6.92
CA ALA A 195 3.62 -16.50 6.98
C ALA A 195 5.07 -16.10 6.60
N ALA A 196 5.48 -16.42 5.38
CA ALA A 196 6.87 -16.34 4.93
C ALA A 196 7.30 -14.92 4.49
N PHE A 197 6.34 -14.08 4.09
CA PHE A 197 6.59 -12.75 3.55
C PHE A 197 6.01 -11.67 4.45
N CYS A 198 6.64 -10.51 4.43
CA CYS A 198 6.21 -9.29 5.11
C CYS A 198 6.30 -8.10 4.15
N SER A 199 5.44 -7.11 4.35
CA SER A 199 5.55 -5.77 3.76
C SER A 199 5.77 -4.78 4.90
N PRO A 200 7.04 -4.47 5.27
CA PRO A 200 7.34 -3.84 6.55
C PRO A 200 6.98 -2.35 6.62
N ASN A 201 7.06 -1.65 5.49
CA ASN A 201 6.86 -0.20 5.40
C ASN A 201 5.59 0.19 4.63
N LEU A 202 4.74 -0.78 4.26
CA LEU A 202 3.45 -0.52 3.61
C LEU A 202 2.43 -1.58 4.04
N LEU A 203 1.20 -1.16 4.35
CA LEU A 203 0.12 -2.11 4.63
C LEU A 203 -0.17 -3.01 3.41
N PRO A 204 -0.71 -4.23 3.62
CA PRO A 204 -1.18 -5.06 2.51
C PRO A 204 -2.16 -4.29 1.61
N LEU A 205 -2.18 -4.57 0.31
CA LEU A 205 -3.18 -4.02 -0.62
C LEU A 205 -4.57 -4.65 -0.37
N ALA A 206 -4.60 -5.92 0.06
CA ALA A 206 -5.83 -6.58 0.46
C ALA A 206 -5.60 -7.66 1.52
N THR A 207 -6.65 -7.97 2.28
CA THR A 207 -6.72 -9.08 3.23
C THR A 207 -7.97 -9.90 2.95
N VAL A 208 -7.81 -11.22 2.91
CA VAL A 208 -8.88 -12.19 2.63
C VAL A 208 -9.27 -12.89 3.92
N GLY A 209 -10.54 -12.79 4.29
CA GLY A 209 -11.16 -13.50 5.41
C GLY A 209 -12.54 -14.01 5.01
N ALA A 210 -13.50 -13.96 5.93
CA ALA A 210 -14.91 -14.12 5.57
C ALA A 210 -15.32 -13.09 4.51
N ASP A 211 -14.81 -11.87 4.68
CA ASP A 211 -14.89 -10.77 3.71
C ASP A 211 -13.51 -10.47 3.10
N ILE A 212 -13.52 -9.83 1.93
CA ILE A 212 -12.29 -9.35 1.26
C ILE A 212 -12.18 -7.85 1.47
N THR A 213 -11.20 -7.42 2.26
CA THR A 213 -10.91 -6.00 2.51
C THR A 213 -9.80 -5.54 1.58
N ILE A 214 -10.02 -4.46 0.85
CA ILE A 214 -9.05 -3.89 -0.10
C ILE A 214 -8.73 -2.46 0.30
N ASN A 215 -7.45 -2.15 0.48
CA ASN A 215 -6.95 -0.81 0.81
C ASN A 215 -6.87 0.05 -0.45
N ARG A 216 -8.02 0.58 -0.87
CA ARG A 216 -8.19 1.29 -2.15
C ARG A 216 -7.32 2.53 -2.29
N GLU A 217 -7.00 3.19 -1.18
CA GLU A 217 -6.13 4.36 -1.14
C GLU A 217 -4.70 4.03 -1.53
N LEU A 218 -4.24 2.82 -1.20
CA LEU A 218 -2.90 2.36 -1.51
C LEU A 218 -2.77 1.88 -2.96
N VAL A 219 -3.85 1.34 -3.53
CA VAL A 219 -3.85 0.80 -4.89
C VAL A 219 -3.60 1.90 -5.92
N ARG A 220 -2.58 1.70 -6.77
CA ARG A 220 -2.19 2.67 -7.80
C ARG A 220 -3.33 2.91 -8.79
N LYS A 221 -3.52 4.18 -9.14
CA LYS A 221 -4.41 4.60 -10.23
C LYS A 221 -3.58 4.64 -11.51
N VAL A 222 -4.10 4.05 -12.59
CA VAL A 222 -3.45 4.07 -13.90
C VAL A 222 -4.38 4.79 -14.86
N ASP A 223 -3.87 5.83 -15.52
CA ASP A 223 -4.54 6.46 -16.64
C ASP A 223 -4.51 5.48 -17.81
N GLY A 224 -5.65 4.84 -18.10
CA GLY A 224 -5.79 3.81 -19.14
C GLY A 224 -5.55 4.27 -20.58
N LYS A 225 -4.93 5.44 -20.76
CA LYS A 225 -4.53 6.01 -22.05
C LYS A 225 -3.19 5.46 -22.55
N ALA A 226 -2.28 5.09 -21.64
CA ALA A 226 -0.95 4.59 -22.01
C ALA A 226 -0.94 3.05 -22.06
N GLY A 227 -0.44 2.48 -23.17
CA GLY A 227 -0.26 1.03 -23.32
C GLY A 227 0.86 0.48 -22.42
N LEU A 228 0.82 -0.83 -22.15
CA LEU A 228 1.89 -1.54 -21.44
C LEU A 228 3.23 -1.35 -22.19
N VAL A 229 4.28 -1.00 -21.45
CA VAL A 229 5.66 -0.96 -21.96
C VAL A 229 6.49 -1.94 -21.15
N VAL A 230 7.12 -2.91 -21.83
CA VAL A 230 7.99 -3.89 -21.17
C VAL A 230 9.46 -3.52 -21.33
N HIS A 231 10.10 -3.21 -20.21
CA HIS A 231 11.52 -2.89 -20.14
C HIS A 231 12.35 -4.16 -20.02
N SER A 232 12.98 -4.54 -21.12
CA SER A 232 13.90 -5.69 -21.18
C SER A 232 15.37 -5.32 -21.02
N SER A 233 15.71 -4.04 -21.24
CA SER A 233 17.05 -3.48 -21.03
C SER A 233 17.28 -3.15 -19.55
N MET A 234 17.45 -4.20 -18.73
CA MET A 234 17.78 -4.08 -17.31
C MET A 234 19.30 -4.22 -17.11
N GLU A 235 19.93 -3.32 -16.36
CA GLU A 235 21.37 -3.40 -16.08
C GLU A 235 21.69 -4.63 -15.23
N GLN A 236 22.65 -5.44 -15.66
CA GLN A 236 23.05 -6.67 -15.00
C GLN A 236 24.25 -6.47 -14.05
N ASP A 237 25.09 -5.48 -14.31
CA ASP A 237 26.25 -5.15 -13.49
C ASP A 237 25.84 -4.33 -12.24
N VAL A 238 24.87 -4.84 -11.48
CA VAL A 238 24.43 -4.30 -10.19
C VAL A 238 24.70 -5.29 -9.06
N GLY A 239 24.97 -4.79 -7.86
CA GLY A 239 25.30 -5.62 -6.70
C GLY A 239 24.61 -5.18 -5.41
N LEU A 240 24.70 -6.03 -4.39
CA LEU A 240 24.26 -5.73 -3.03
C LEU A 240 25.42 -5.93 -2.06
N LEU A 241 25.75 -4.90 -1.28
CA LEU A 241 26.84 -4.92 -0.30
C LEU A 241 26.29 -4.66 1.11
N ARG A 242 26.30 -5.69 1.95
CA ARG A 242 25.91 -5.57 3.35
C ARG A 242 27.10 -5.13 4.21
N LEU A 243 27.00 -3.97 4.87
CA LEU A 243 28.06 -3.52 5.77
C LEU A 243 28.03 -4.31 7.09
N TYR A 244 29.20 -4.53 7.68
CA TYR A 244 29.33 -5.08 9.03
C TYR A 244 30.38 -4.30 9.83
N PRO A 245 30.29 -4.29 11.17
CA PRO A 245 31.23 -3.57 12.01
C PRO A 245 32.67 -4.00 11.71
N GLY A 246 33.52 -3.05 11.34
CA GLY A 246 34.93 -3.32 11.03
C GLY A 246 35.23 -3.72 9.59
N ILE A 247 34.25 -3.72 8.66
CA ILE A 247 34.48 -4.05 7.24
C ILE A 247 35.69 -3.29 6.66
N PRO A 248 36.72 -3.97 6.12
CA PRO A 248 37.94 -3.30 5.63
C PRO A 248 37.69 -2.48 4.36
N ALA A 249 38.33 -1.31 4.25
CA ALA A 249 38.24 -0.49 3.03
C ALA A 249 38.74 -1.24 1.79
N ALA A 250 39.77 -2.08 1.93
CA ALA A 250 40.28 -2.91 0.85
C ALA A 250 39.24 -3.90 0.29
N LEU A 251 38.36 -4.43 1.14
CA LEU A 251 37.28 -5.33 0.72
C LEU A 251 36.20 -4.54 -0.04
N VAL A 252 35.82 -3.36 0.47
CA VAL A 252 34.89 -2.46 -0.22
C VAL A 252 35.45 -2.06 -1.59
N ARG A 253 36.73 -1.68 -1.66
CA ARG A 253 37.40 -1.36 -2.93
C ARG A 253 37.33 -2.52 -3.93
N ALA A 254 37.61 -3.74 -3.49
CA ALA A 254 37.56 -4.92 -4.34
C ALA A 254 36.14 -5.20 -4.86
N PHE A 255 35.14 -5.02 -4.01
CA PHE A 255 33.73 -5.19 -4.36
C PHE A 255 33.26 -4.14 -5.39
N LEU A 256 33.70 -2.89 -5.27
CA LEU A 256 33.29 -1.76 -6.12
C LEU A 256 34.15 -1.60 -7.39
N GLN A 257 34.87 -2.64 -7.82
CA GLN A 257 35.63 -2.62 -9.06
C GLN A 257 34.73 -2.74 -10.30
N PRO A 258 35.17 -2.22 -11.47
CA PRO A 258 34.55 -2.54 -12.74
C PRO A 258 34.43 -4.06 -12.97
N PRO A 259 33.38 -4.53 -13.68
CA PRO A 259 32.46 -3.76 -14.52
C PRO A 259 31.26 -3.12 -13.79
N LEU A 260 31.13 -3.31 -12.47
CA LEU A 260 29.99 -2.86 -11.65
C LEU A 260 29.56 -1.40 -11.97
N LYS A 261 28.26 -1.20 -12.18
CA LYS A 261 27.62 0.09 -12.51
C LYS A 261 26.83 0.68 -11.34
N GLY A 262 26.30 -0.18 -10.48
CA GLY A 262 25.64 0.28 -9.27
C GLY A 262 25.67 -0.74 -8.14
N VAL A 263 25.51 -0.25 -6.92
CA VAL A 263 25.39 -1.09 -5.74
C VAL A 263 24.30 -0.58 -4.80
N VAL A 264 23.50 -1.50 -4.28
CA VAL A 264 22.70 -1.27 -3.07
C VAL A 264 23.56 -1.61 -1.87
N MET A 265 23.84 -0.63 -1.05
CA MET A 265 24.62 -0.80 0.17
C MET A 265 23.67 -0.82 1.36
N GLU A 266 23.67 -1.93 2.10
CA GLU A 266 22.89 -2.05 3.32
C GLU A 266 23.70 -1.53 4.51
N THR A 267 23.13 -0.60 5.28
CA THR A 267 23.81 0.14 6.35
C THR A 267 23.05 0.06 7.68
N PHE A 268 23.65 0.57 8.76
CA PHE A 268 23.13 0.39 10.12
C PHE A 268 22.03 1.39 10.47
N GLY A 269 20.99 0.93 11.18
CA GLY A 269 19.99 1.82 11.78
C GLY A 269 19.32 2.72 10.75
N SER A 270 19.35 4.03 10.95
CA SER A 270 18.73 5.00 10.04
C SER A 270 19.58 5.34 8.81
N GLY A 271 20.49 4.46 8.35
CA GLY A 271 21.33 4.72 7.18
C GLY A 271 22.82 4.96 7.45
N ASN A 272 23.32 4.60 8.62
CA ASN A 272 24.66 4.95 9.09
C ASN A 272 25.73 3.94 8.65
N GLY A 273 26.87 4.43 8.20
CA GLY A 273 28.07 3.63 7.89
C GLY A 273 29.30 4.05 8.70
N PRO A 274 30.38 3.25 8.70
CA PRO A 274 31.64 3.65 9.32
C PRO A 274 32.22 4.91 8.68
N THR A 275 32.58 5.92 9.48
CA THR A 275 33.10 7.21 9.00
C THR A 275 34.62 7.26 8.88
N LYS A 276 35.29 6.09 8.89
CA LYS A 276 36.75 6.03 8.78
C LYS A 276 37.20 6.59 7.41
N PRO A 277 38.25 7.44 7.37
CA PRO A 277 38.59 8.19 6.16
C PRO A 277 38.89 7.33 4.93
N ASP A 278 39.54 6.18 5.14
CA ASP A 278 39.88 5.23 4.08
C ASP A 278 38.63 4.64 3.40
N LEU A 279 37.61 4.25 4.18
CA LEU A 279 36.36 3.72 3.63
C LEU A 279 35.56 4.78 2.89
N LEU A 280 35.39 5.97 3.48
CA LEU A 280 34.69 7.07 2.82
C LEU A 280 35.40 7.49 1.52
N GLN A 281 36.73 7.39 1.49
CA GLN A 281 37.48 7.64 0.26
C GLN A 281 37.19 6.59 -0.81
N GLU A 282 37.13 5.29 -0.48
CA GLU A 282 36.78 4.26 -1.47
C GLU A 282 35.39 4.46 -2.09
N LEU A 283 34.41 4.89 -1.27
CA LEU A 283 33.07 5.24 -1.76
C LEU A 283 33.10 6.46 -2.70
N ARG A 284 33.84 7.51 -2.32
CA ARG A 284 34.00 8.71 -3.15
C ARG A 284 34.65 8.40 -4.49
N VAL A 285 35.75 7.64 -4.49
CA VAL A 285 36.42 7.24 -5.73
C VAL A 285 35.48 6.38 -6.58
N ALA A 286 34.67 5.50 -5.99
CA ALA A 286 33.66 4.75 -6.74
C ALA A 286 32.60 5.66 -7.39
N ALA A 287 32.06 6.61 -6.63
CA ALA A 287 31.09 7.58 -7.15
C ALA A 287 31.69 8.46 -8.27
N GLU A 288 32.95 8.89 -8.13
CA GLU A 288 33.69 9.65 -9.15
C GLU A 288 33.95 8.84 -10.42
N ARG A 289 34.12 7.51 -10.32
CA ARG A 289 34.17 6.60 -11.47
C ARG A 289 32.81 6.43 -12.18
N GLY A 290 31.74 7.02 -11.64
CA GLY A 290 30.39 6.90 -12.16
C GLY A 290 29.57 5.73 -11.59
N LEU A 291 30.06 5.05 -10.54
CA LEU A 291 29.28 4.02 -9.84
C LEU A 291 28.13 4.68 -9.06
N VAL A 292 26.91 4.17 -9.22
CA VAL A 292 25.76 4.64 -8.46
C VAL A 292 25.59 3.82 -7.17
N ILE A 293 25.56 4.47 -6.01
CA ILE A 293 25.47 3.81 -4.70
C ILE A 293 24.15 4.21 -4.04
N VAL A 294 23.27 3.25 -3.78
CA VAL A 294 21.99 3.44 -3.08
C VAL A 294 22.11 2.89 -1.66
N ASN A 295 21.72 3.67 -0.66
CA ASN A 295 21.77 3.30 0.75
C ASN A 295 20.42 2.76 1.22
N CYS A 296 20.38 1.50 1.61
CA CYS A 296 19.25 0.89 2.29
C CYS A 296 19.64 0.57 3.75
N THR A 297 18.66 0.53 4.64
CA THR A 297 18.91 0.10 6.01
C THR A 297 18.92 -1.44 6.12
N HIS A 298 19.73 -1.98 7.02
CA HIS A 298 19.62 -3.38 7.48
C HIS A 298 18.32 -3.68 8.20
N CYS A 299 17.70 -2.66 8.79
CA CYS A 299 16.50 -2.81 9.61
C CYS A 299 15.35 -3.26 8.72
N LEU A 300 14.56 -4.21 9.23
CA LEU A 300 13.39 -4.70 8.51
C LEU A 300 12.37 -3.57 8.23
N GLN A 301 12.20 -2.66 9.19
CA GLN A 301 11.27 -1.55 9.12
C GLN A 301 11.99 -0.23 9.38
N GLY A 302 11.48 0.85 8.78
CA GLY A 302 12.02 2.21 8.89
C GLY A 302 12.62 2.71 7.58
N ALA A 303 13.26 3.87 7.65
CA ALA A 303 13.81 4.58 6.50
C ALA A 303 15.25 5.06 6.76
N VAL A 304 16.00 5.24 5.68
CA VAL A 304 17.29 5.93 5.68
C VAL A 304 17.07 7.45 5.78
N THR A 305 17.70 8.07 6.79
CA THR A 305 17.65 9.51 7.09
C THR A 305 19.05 10.10 7.20
N THR A 306 19.16 11.43 7.11
CA THR A 306 20.42 12.17 7.23
C THR A 306 20.63 12.81 8.60
N ASP A 307 19.90 12.35 9.63
CA ASP A 307 19.85 12.99 10.95
C ASP A 307 21.17 12.87 11.73
N TYR A 308 22.05 11.95 11.32
CA TYR A 308 23.31 11.67 11.99
C TYR A 308 24.52 12.09 11.13
N ALA A 309 25.59 12.50 11.80
CA ALA A 309 26.86 12.85 11.15
C ALA A 309 27.42 11.71 10.27
N ALA A 310 27.18 10.45 10.66
CA ALA A 310 27.56 9.28 9.87
C ALA A 310 26.76 9.18 8.57
N GLY A 311 25.43 9.34 8.61
CA GLY A 311 24.59 9.41 7.41
C GLY A 311 24.97 10.58 6.49
N MET A 312 25.23 11.76 7.06
CA MET A 312 25.71 12.94 6.31
C MET A 312 27.05 12.71 5.62
N ALA A 313 28.00 12.04 6.30
CA ALA A 313 29.29 11.71 5.71
C ALA A 313 29.18 10.76 4.52
N MET A 314 28.25 9.79 4.59
CA MET A 314 27.96 8.86 3.48
C MET A 314 27.33 9.59 2.30
N ALA A 315 26.35 10.48 2.55
CA ALA A 315 25.77 11.33 1.50
C ALA A 315 26.83 12.21 0.82
N GLY A 316 27.74 12.81 1.61
CA GLY A 316 28.89 13.57 1.12
C GLY A 316 29.94 12.74 0.37
N ALA A 317 29.85 11.41 0.39
CA ALA A 317 30.67 10.50 -0.41
C ALA A 317 29.99 10.08 -1.73
N GLY A 318 28.82 10.66 -2.06
CA GLY A 318 28.09 10.39 -3.30
C GLY A 318 27.06 9.25 -3.18
N VAL A 319 26.68 8.86 -1.97
CA VAL A 319 25.69 7.81 -1.70
C VAL A 319 24.28 8.40 -1.64
N ILE A 320 23.34 7.77 -2.33
CA ILE A 320 21.95 8.22 -2.47
C ILE A 320 21.08 7.51 -1.43
N SER A 321 20.14 8.21 -0.80
CA SER A 321 19.18 7.56 0.12
C SER A 321 18.22 6.66 -0.66
N GLY A 322 18.04 5.43 -0.19
CA GLY A 322 16.97 4.53 -0.61
C GLY A 322 15.67 4.70 0.19
N PHE A 323 15.64 5.66 1.14
CA PHE A 323 14.53 5.90 2.06
C PHE A 323 14.05 4.60 2.72
N ASP A 324 12.77 4.24 2.57
CA ASP A 324 12.13 3.07 3.17
C ASP A 324 12.00 1.87 2.20
N MET A 325 12.71 1.90 1.06
CA MET A 325 12.73 0.78 0.12
C MET A 325 13.31 -0.48 0.77
N THR A 326 12.75 -1.64 0.40
CA THR A 326 13.42 -2.92 0.64
C THR A 326 14.66 -3.03 -0.26
N SER A 327 15.63 -3.85 0.14
CA SER A 327 16.84 -4.08 -0.66
C SER A 327 16.53 -4.69 -2.03
N GLU A 328 15.51 -5.54 -2.11
CA GLU A 328 15.00 -6.14 -3.34
C GLU A 328 14.47 -5.08 -4.32
N ALA A 329 13.68 -4.14 -3.80
CA ALA A 329 13.13 -3.04 -4.58
C ALA A 329 14.21 -2.05 -5.03
N ALA A 330 15.14 -1.70 -4.14
CA ALA A 330 16.26 -0.82 -4.46
C ALA A 330 17.15 -1.42 -5.55
N LEU A 331 17.44 -2.74 -5.49
CA LEU A 331 18.26 -3.41 -6.50
C LEU A 331 17.53 -3.45 -7.85
N ALA A 332 16.22 -3.73 -7.84
CA ALA A 332 15.40 -3.73 -9.04
C ALA A 332 15.30 -2.35 -9.69
N LYS A 333 15.09 -1.31 -8.87
CA LYS A 333 15.05 0.09 -9.30
C LYS A 333 16.39 0.53 -9.87
N LEU A 334 17.49 0.15 -9.22
CA LEU A 334 18.84 0.46 -9.68
C LEU A 334 19.14 -0.19 -11.04
N SER A 335 18.79 -1.47 -11.20
CA SER A 335 18.91 -2.19 -12.47
C SER A 335 18.07 -1.54 -13.58
N TYR A 336 16.82 -1.17 -13.27
CA TYR A 336 15.92 -0.47 -14.20
C TYR A 336 16.47 0.89 -14.63
N VAL A 337 16.82 1.75 -13.67
CA VAL A 337 17.26 3.13 -13.95
C VAL A 337 18.59 3.14 -14.69
N LEU A 338 19.54 2.26 -14.36
CA LEU A 338 20.81 2.14 -15.10
C LEU A 338 20.62 1.57 -16.50
N GLY A 339 19.63 0.72 -16.70
CA GLY A 339 19.29 0.15 -18.01
C GLY A 339 18.62 1.13 -18.99
N GLN A 340 18.05 2.24 -18.50
CA GLN A 340 17.38 3.22 -19.36
C GLN A 340 18.36 3.92 -20.33
N PRO A 341 18.07 3.99 -21.63
CA PRO A 341 18.92 4.67 -22.60
C PRO A 341 18.79 6.20 -22.49
N GLY A 342 19.84 6.92 -22.88
CA GLY A 342 19.78 8.38 -23.07
C GLY A 342 19.77 9.25 -21.81
N LEU A 343 19.80 8.66 -20.61
CA LEU A 343 19.85 9.41 -19.35
C LEU A 343 21.28 9.72 -18.91
N SER A 344 21.52 10.96 -18.45
CA SER A 344 22.76 11.35 -17.79
C SER A 344 22.90 10.68 -16.42
N LEU A 345 24.11 10.71 -15.83
CA LEU A 345 24.31 10.17 -14.49
C LEU A 345 23.44 10.90 -13.46
N ASP A 346 23.29 12.23 -13.57
CA ASP A 346 22.51 13.01 -12.63
C ASP A 346 21.01 12.75 -12.77
N ASP A 347 20.49 12.61 -14.00
CA ASP A 347 19.08 12.22 -14.22
C ASP A 347 18.78 10.84 -13.61
N ARG A 348 19.72 9.90 -13.70
CA ARG A 348 19.58 8.57 -13.08
C ARG A 348 19.53 8.69 -11.55
N LYS A 349 20.40 9.51 -10.96
CA LYS A 349 20.36 9.76 -9.51
C LYS A 349 19.04 10.39 -9.08
N GLU A 350 18.51 11.32 -9.87
CA GLU A 350 17.21 11.94 -9.61
C GLU A 350 16.05 10.94 -9.72
N LEU A 351 16.05 10.05 -10.72
CA LEU A 351 15.03 9.00 -10.82
C LEU A 351 15.07 8.03 -9.64
N LEU A 352 16.25 7.74 -9.09
CA LEU A 352 16.39 6.87 -7.93
C LEU A 352 15.76 7.46 -6.66
N THR A 353 15.62 8.78 -6.56
CA THR A 353 14.99 9.47 -5.42
C THR A 353 13.48 9.70 -5.57
N LYS A 354 12.87 9.32 -6.69
CA LYS A 354 11.41 9.44 -6.94
C LYS A 354 10.69 8.12 -6.72
N ASP A 355 9.47 8.13 -6.19
CA ASP A 355 8.61 6.93 -6.16
C ASP A 355 8.13 6.59 -7.58
N LEU A 356 8.64 5.51 -8.17
CA LEU A 356 8.36 5.17 -9.57
C LEU A 356 7.21 4.17 -9.71
N ARG A 357 7.09 3.25 -8.74
CA ARG A 357 6.21 2.09 -8.78
C ARG A 357 5.51 1.83 -7.45
N GLY A 358 5.52 2.76 -6.50
CA GLY A 358 4.96 2.60 -5.16
C GLY A 358 5.89 1.91 -4.18
N GLU A 359 7.16 1.73 -4.55
CA GLU A 359 8.18 1.00 -3.79
C GLU A 359 8.77 1.82 -2.63
N MET A 360 8.55 3.13 -2.66
CA MET A 360 9.24 4.08 -1.79
C MET A 360 8.27 5.15 -1.29
N THR A 361 8.38 5.48 -0.01
CA THR A 361 7.76 6.64 0.61
C THR A 361 8.88 7.66 0.80
N PRO A 362 9.02 8.65 -0.10
CA PRO A 362 9.92 9.75 0.19
C PRO A 362 9.48 10.40 1.51
N PRO A 363 10.40 10.98 2.29
CA PRO A 363 10.03 11.73 3.48
C PRO A 363 8.94 12.70 3.07
N SER A 364 7.92 12.87 3.92
CA SER A 364 7.14 14.08 3.88
C SER A 364 8.19 15.18 3.96
N VAL A 365 8.51 15.78 2.83
CA VAL A 365 9.07 17.10 2.83
C VAL A 365 8.07 17.80 3.75
N GLU A 366 8.51 18.29 4.91
CA GLU A 366 7.97 19.58 5.34
C GLU A 366 8.15 20.38 4.08
N GLU A 367 7.10 20.41 3.25
CA GLU A 367 6.96 21.41 2.24
C GLU A 367 7.30 22.64 3.06
N ARG A 368 8.48 23.22 2.78
CA ARG A 368 8.58 24.66 2.77
C ARG A 368 7.29 25.03 2.08
N ARG A 369 6.30 25.45 2.89
CA ARG A 369 4.96 25.79 2.43
C ARG A 369 5.19 26.42 1.08
N PRO A 370 4.75 25.82 -0.05
CA PRO A 370 5.06 26.39 -1.34
C PRO A 370 4.45 27.78 -1.29
N SER A 371 5.30 28.79 -1.08
CA SER A 371 4.87 30.16 -1.06
C SER A 371 4.18 30.35 -2.40
N LEU A 372 2.90 30.67 -2.36
CA LEU A 372 2.01 30.76 -3.52
C LEU A 372 2.47 31.77 -4.58
N GLN A 373 3.61 32.42 -4.39
CA GLN A 373 4.20 33.41 -5.29
C GLN A 373 4.96 32.82 -6.49
N GLY A 374 5.15 31.49 -6.59
CA GLY A 374 6.18 30.93 -7.50
C GLY A 374 5.77 30.05 -8.70
N ASN A 375 4.87 29.08 -8.55
CA ASN A 375 4.78 27.97 -9.52
C ASN A 375 3.60 28.06 -10.51
N THR A 376 3.74 27.39 -11.65
CA THR A 376 2.81 27.32 -12.80
C THR A 376 1.39 26.91 -12.39
N LEU A 377 1.22 26.12 -11.33
CA LEU A 377 -0.07 25.72 -10.76
C LEU A 377 -0.70 26.83 -9.90
N GLY A 378 0.10 27.59 -9.14
CA GLY A 378 -0.34 28.80 -8.44
C GLY A 378 -0.71 29.93 -9.41
N ARG A 379 0.02 30.07 -10.52
CA ARG A 379 -0.38 30.94 -11.64
C ARG A 379 -1.62 30.42 -12.36
N GLY A 380 -1.75 29.11 -12.55
CA GLY A 380 -2.92 28.48 -13.18
C GLY A 380 -4.19 28.62 -12.35
N VAL A 381 -4.10 28.43 -11.03
CA VAL A 381 -5.18 28.62 -10.06
C VAL A 381 -5.49 30.11 -9.87
N SER A 382 -4.47 30.98 -9.71
CA SER A 382 -4.69 32.43 -9.67
C SER A 382 -5.31 32.97 -10.97
N TRP A 383 -4.89 32.45 -12.12
CA TRP A 383 -5.48 32.77 -13.43
C TRP A 383 -6.93 32.28 -13.52
N LEU A 384 -7.22 31.02 -13.19
CA LEU A 384 -8.58 30.47 -13.17
C LEU A 384 -9.50 31.26 -12.24
N LEU A 385 -9.00 31.63 -11.05
CA LEU A 385 -9.75 32.37 -10.04
C LEU A 385 -9.91 33.85 -10.41
N SER A 386 -9.04 34.40 -11.27
CA SER A 386 -9.12 35.76 -11.82
C SER A 386 -10.05 35.91 -13.03
N LEU A 387 -10.55 34.79 -13.59
CA LEU A 387 -11.59 34.82 -14.62
C LEU A 387 -12.93 35.16 -13.96
N SER A 388 -13.25 36.45 -13.89
CA SER A 388 -14.59 36.93 -13.52
C SER A 388 -15.37 37.26 -14.79
N GLY A 389 -16.60 36.74 -14.90
CA GLY A 389 -17.59 37.25 -15.87
C GLY A 389 -17.98 36.34 -17.05
N SER A 390 -17.66 35.04 -17.02
CA SER A 390 -18.27 34.07 -17.95
C SER A 390 -18.95 32.92 -17.18
N GLN A 391 -20.09 32.46 -17.71
CA GLN A 391 -20.88 31.36 -17.14
C GLN A 391 -20.06 30.05 -17.00
N GLU A 392 -19.07 29.85 -17.88
CA GLU A 392 -18.16 28.70 -17.85
C GLU A 392 -17.12 28.79 -16.72
N ALA A 393 -16.63 30.00 -16.41
CA ALA A 393 -15.71 30.21 -15.31
C ALA A 393 -16.40 29.99 -13.95
N ASP A 394 -17.66 30.41 -13.82
CA ASP A 394 -18.46 30.17 -12.62
C ASP A 394 -18.79 28.68 -12.44
N ALA A 395 -19.09 27.97 -13.53
CA ALA A 395 -19.32 26.51 -13.49
C ALA A 395 -18.05 25.74 -13.07
N LEU A 396 -16.88 26.13 -13.59
CA LEU A 396 -15.61 25.51 -13.25
C LEU A 396 -15.19 25.83 -11.81
N ARG A 397 -15.42 27.08 -11.36
CA ARG A 397 -15.23 27.49 -9.97
C ARG A 397 -16.08 26.64 -9.04
N ASN A 398 -17.38 26.52 -9.30
CA ASN A 398 -18.29 25.71 -8.48
C ASN A 398 -17.93 24.23 -8.45
N ALA A 399 -17.31 23.69 -9.51
CA ALA A 399 -16.87 22.30 -9.55
C ALA A 399 -15.57 22.04 -8.77
N LEU A 400 -14.62 23.00 -8.77
CA LEU A 400 -13.28 22.79 -8.22
C LEU A 400 -13.14 23.26 -6.77
N VAL A 401 -13.84 24.33 -6.40
CA VAL A 401 -13.73 24.97 -5.09
C VAL A 401 -14.02 24.02 -3.92
N PRO A 402 -15.05 23.14 -3.94
CA PRO A 402 -15.29 22.21 -2.83
C PRO A 402 -14.10 21.28 -2.58
N SER A 403 -13.50 20.76 -3.66
CA SER A 403 -12.33 19.87 -3.57
C SER A 403 -11.10 20.61 -3.04
N LEU A 404 -10.87 21.86 -3.47
CA LEU A 404 -9.78 22.70 -2.98
C LEU A 404 -9.97 23.09 -1.50
N ALA A 405 -11.20 23.38 -1.09
CA ALA A 405 -11.52 23.69 0.30
C ALA A 405 -11.35 22.47 1.20
N CYS A 406 -11.76 21.27 0.76
CA CYS A 406 -11.48 20.01 1.47
C CYS A 406 -9.97 19.75 1.61
N ALA A 407 -9.19 19.96 0.55
CA ALA A 407 -7.74 19.79 0.61
C ALA A 407 -7.07 20.80 1.58
N ALA A 408 -7.46 22.08 1.53
CA ALA A 408 -6.96 23.10 2.44
C ALA A 408 -7.34 22.80 3.90
N ALA A 409 -8.58 22.38 4.14
CA ALA A 409 -9.07 21.98 5.47
C ALA A 409 -8.36 20.74 6.01
N HIS A 410 -8.09 19.73 5.18
CA HIS A 410 -7.32 18.55 5.56
C HIS A 410 -5.87 18.89 5.94
N ALA A 411 -5.28 19.90 5.29
CA ALA A 411 -3.94 20.39 5.58
C ALA A 411 -3.88 21.39 6.76
N GLY A 412 -5.03 21.86 7.25
CA GLY A 412 -5.10 22.92 8.26
C GLY A 412 -4.68 24.30 7.74
N ASP A 413 -4.72 24.53 6.42
CA ASP A 413 -4.30 25.78 5.80
C ASP A 413 -5.39 26.85 5.91
N LEU A 414 -5.36 27.57 7.03
CA LEU A 414 -6.31 28.66 7.33
C LEU A 414 -6.23 29.80 6.31
N GLU A 415 -5.05 30.11 5.77
CA GLU A 415 -4.87 31.18 4.80
C GLU A 415 -5.54 30.82 3.47
N ALA A 416 -5.36 29.58 3.00
CA ALA A 416 -6.01 29.09 1.80
C ALA A 416 -7.54 28.99 1.97
N LEU A 417 -8.02 28.51 3.12
CA LEU A 417 -9.45 28.50 3.44
C LEU A 417 -10.02 29.92 3.42
N GLN A 418 -9.36 30.87 4.08
CA GLN A 418 -9.79 32.27 4.10
C GLN A 418 -9.80 32.91 2.71
N ALA A 419 -8.78 32.64 1.89
CA ALA A 419 -8.73 33.12 0.51
C ALA A 419 -9.88 32.55 -0.35
N LEU A 420 -10.20 31.26 -0.19
CA LEU A 420 -11.35 30.65 -0.87
C LEU A 420 -12.67 31.27 -0.43
N MET A 421 -12.79 31.66 0.85
CA MET A 421 -13.98 32.32 1.39
C MET A 421 -14.17 33.74 0.87
N GLU A 422 -13.10 34.53 0.76
CA GLU A 422 -13.14 35.89 0.20
C GLU A 422 -13.57 35.90 -1.27
N LEU A 423 -13.43 34.76 -1.97
CA LEU A 423 -13.89 34.57 -3.35
C LEU A 423 -15.37 34.21 -3.47
N GLY A 424 -16.15 34.28 -2.38
CA GLY A 424 -17.60 34.03 -2.39
C GLY A 424 -17.98 32.55 -2.43
N SER A 425 -17.06 31.66 -2.03
CA SER A 425 -17.28 30.22 -2.02
C SER A 425 -18.22 29.76 -0.92
N ASP A 426 -19.20 28.93 -1.26
CA ASP A 426 -20.02 28.22 -0.29
C ASP A 426 -19.24 26.99 0.24
N LEU A 427 -18.81 27.06 1.51
CA LEU A 427 -18.08 25.99 2.18
C LEU A 427 -18.98 24.86 2.69
N GLY A 428 -20.31 24.96 2.50
CA GLY A 428 -21.25 23.86 2.69
C GLY A 428 -21.29 22.88 1.53
N LEU A 429 -20.66 23.19 0.41
CA LEU A 429 -20.61 22.31 -0.76
C LEU A 429 -19.70 21.11 -0.53
N VAL A 430 -20.09 20.00 -1.14
CA VAL A 430 -19.39 18.73 -1.05
C VAL A 430 -18.46 18.51 -2.25
N ASP A 431 -17.33 17.86 -2.01
CA ASP A 431 -16.46 17.37 -3.07
C ASP A 431 -17.03 16.11 -3.78
N PHE A 432 -16.23 15.50 -4.66
CA PHE A 432 -16.65 14.29 -5.38
C PHE A 432 -16.87 13.05 -4.49
N ASN A 433 -16.43 13.09 -3.23
CA ASN A 433 -16.64 12.05 -2.21
C ASN A 433 -17.78 12.41 -1.25
N GLY A 434 -18.56 13.46 -1.54
CA GLY A 434 -19.60 13.93 -0.65
C GLY A 434 -19.06 14.63 0.61
N GLN A 435 -17.76 14.91 0.69
CA GLN A 435 -17.15 15.50 1.87
C GLN A 435 -17.23 17.02 1.82
N THR A 436 -17.60 17.62 2.94
CA THR A 436 -17.42 19.06 3.17
C THR A 436 -16.03 19.34 3.75
N PRO A 437 -15.52 20.58 3.67
CA PRO A 437 -14.28 20.97 4.36
C PRO A 437 -14.28 20.63 5.85
N LEU A 438 -15.45 20.61 6.49
CA LEU A 438 -15.58 20.23 7.91
C LEU A 438 -15.25 18.75 8.14
N HIS A 439 -15.61 17.84 7.23
CA HIS A 439 -15.20 16.43 7.29
C HIS A 439 -13.66 16.31 7.25
N ALA A 440 -13.05 17.03 6.30
CA ALA A 440 -11.62 17.00 6.08
C ALA A 440 -10.82 17.59 7.26
N ALA A 441 -11.25 18.75 7.80
CA ALA A 441 -10.65 19.34 8.99
C ALA A 441 -10.84 18.47 10.23
N ALA A 442 -12.02 17.82 10.36
CA ALA A 442 -12.32 16.98 11.50
C ALA A 442 -11.48 15.70 11.52
N TRP A 443 -11.28 15.06 10.35
CA TRP A 443 -10.38 13.93 10.18
C TRP A 443 -8.91 14.30 10.41
N GLY A 444 -8.48 15.50 9.99
CA GLY A 444 -7.11 15.99 10.17
C GLY A 444 -6.80 16.54 11.56
N GLY A 445 -7.81 16.72 12.42
CA GLY A 445 -7.63 17.20 13.79
C GLY A 445 -7.39 18.70 13.93
N HIS A 446 -7.70 19.49 12.90
CA HIS A 446 -7.37 20.92 12.83
C HIS A 446 -8.41 21.79 13.53
N THR A 447 -8.28 21.95 14.85
CA THR A 447 -9.23 22.69 15.70
C THR A 447 -9.53 24.13 15.23
N GLU A 448 -8.53 24.85 14.74
CA GLU A 448 -8.67 26.22 14.25
C GLU A 448 -9.46 26.28 12.94
N ALA A 449 -9.22 25.32 12.04
CA ALA A 449 -9.98 25.20 10.79
C ALA A 449 -11.43 24.80 11.07
N VAL A 450 -11.66 23.86 11.99
CA VAL A 450 -13.00 23.50 12.47
C VAL A 450 -13.70 24.73 13.04
N THR A 451 -13.06 25.48 13.93
CA THR A 451 -13.63 26.70 14.52
C THR A 451 -14.02 27.72 13.45
N MET A 452 -13.13 27.96 12.48
CA MET A 452 -13.39 28.86 11.35
C MET A 452 -14.60 28.41 10.53
N LEU A 453 -14.71 27.12 10.23
CA LEU A 453 -15.82 26.55 9.45
C LEU A 453 -17.15 26.62 10.20
N LEU A 454 -17.13 26.35 11.51
CA LEU A 454 -18.31 26.43 12.38
C LEU A 454 -18.85 27.87 12.47
N GLN A 455 -17.98 28.86 12.60
CA GLN A 455 -18.35 30.30 12.60
C GLN A 455 -19.01 30.75 11.28
N ARG A 456 -18.89 29.95 10.22
CA ARG A 456 -19.49 30.22 8.91
C ARG A 456 -20.78 29.46 8.67
N GLY A 457 -21.29 28.75 9.68
CA GLY A 457 -22.57 28.07 9.62
C GLY A 457 -22.58 26.82 8.73
N VAL A 458 -21.42 26.17 8.54
CA VAL A 458 -21.36 24.86 7.85
C VAL A 458 -22.15 23.84 8.68
N ASP A 459 -23.03 23.07 8.03
CA ASP A 459 -23.83 22.05 8.72
C ASP A 459 -22.93 20.94 9.29
N VAL A 460 -22.92 20.86 10.61
CA VAL A 460 -22.11 19.94 11.42
C VAL A 460 -22.54 18.48 11.32
N ASN A 461 -23.77 18.23 10.85
CA ASN A 461 -24.35 16.89 10.72
C ASN A 461 -24.43 16.42 9.25
N THR A 462 -23.82 17.15 8.32
CA THR A 462 -23.67 16.70 6.93
C THR A 462 -23.01 15.32 6.90
N ARG A 463 -23.40 14.46 5.95
CA ARG A 463 -22.82 13.13 5.79
C ARG A 463 -22.15 13.00 4.45
N ASP A 464 -20.99 12.35 4.44
CA ASP A 464 -20.29 11.98 3.21
C ASP A 464 -20.98 10.81 2.48
N THR A 465 -20.41 10.38 1.35
CA THR A 465 -20.99 9.28 0.55
C THR A 465 -21.03 7.94 1.29
N ASP A 466 -20.19 7.76 2.30
CA ASP A 466 -20.17 6.55 3.14
C ASP A 466 -21.10 6.68 4.36
N GLY A 467 -21.76 7.82 4.50
CA GLY A 467 -22.71 8.10 5.58
C GLY A 467 -22.05 8.57 6.88
N PHE A 468 -20.76 8.94 6.86
CA PHE A 468 -20.04 9.40 8.03
C PHE A 468 -20.21 10.90 8.25
N SER A 469 -20.42 11.29 9.50
CA SER A 469 -20.42 12.69 9.94
C SER A 469 -19.00 13.19 10.23
N PRO A 470 -18.76 14.51 10.24
CA PRO A 470 -17.51 15.09 10.73
C PRO A 470 -17.17 14.63 12.16
N LEU A 471 -18.18 14.45 13.02
CA LEU A 471 -18.00 13.99 14.39
C LEU A 471 -17.42 12.56 14.43
N LEU A 472 -17.96 11.64 13.65
CA LEU A 472 -17.41 10.28 13.58
C LEU A 472 -15.99 10.27 12.99
N LEU A 473 -15.70 11.11 12.00
CA LEU A 473 -14.35 11.23 11.45
C LEU A 473 -13.35 11.74 12.50
N ALA A 474 -13.74 12.70 13.34
CA ALA A 474 -12.91 13.15 14.47
C ALA A 474 -12.69 12.06 15.53
N VAL A 475 -13.70 11.22 15.80
CA VAL A 475 -13.58 10.04 16.67
C VAL A 475 -12.57 9.05 16.11
N ARG A 476 -12.68 8.72 14.82
CA ARG A 476 -11.76 7.79 14.14
C ARG A 476 -10.33 8.33 14.04
N GLY A 477 -10.18 9.64 13.87
CA GLY A 477 -8.89 10.34 13.89
C GLY A 477 -8.29 10.55 15.29
N ARG A 478 -9.03 10.28 16.37
CA ARG A 478 -8.64 10.50 17.78
C ARG A 478 -8.33 11.97 18.10
N HIS A 479 -9.25 12.86 17.74
CA HIS A 479 -9.07 14.29 17.92
C HIS A 479 -10.02 14.89 18.97
N PRO A 480 -9.75 14.71 20.29
CA PRO A 480 -10.67 15.13 21.36
C PRO A 480 -10.99 16.63 21.34
N GLY A 481 -10.04 17.48 20.95
CA GLY A 481 -10.28 18.92 20.81
C GLY A 481 -11.33 19.24 19.74
N VAL A 482 -11.28 18.56 18.60
CA VAL A 482 -12.28 18.70 17.52
C VAL A 482 -13.63 18.11 17.94
N ILE A 483 -13.63 16.95 18.60
CA ILE A 483 -14.87 16.33 19.10
C ILE A 483 -15.60 17.28 20.03
N GLY A 484 -14.89 17.94 20.94
CA GLY A 484 -15.45 18.97 21.82
C GLY A 484 -16.12 20.10 21.03
N LEU A 485 -15.40 20.72 20.09
CA LEU A 485 -15.91 21.81 19.26
C LEU A 485 -17.16 21.41 18.46
N LEU A 486 -17.15 20.22 17.84
CA LEU A 486 -18.28 19.72 17.06
C LEU A 486 -19.50 19.44 17.95
N ARG A 487 -19.30 18.84 19.13
CA ARG A 487 -20.38 18.59 20.11
C ARG A 487 -20.98 19.89 20.60
N GLU A 488 -20.15 20.88 20.94
CA GLU A 488 -20.57 22.23 21.34
C GLU A 488 -21.40 22.92 20.24
N ALA A 489 -21.06 22.67 18.97
CA ALA A 489 -21.82 23.13 17.82
C ALA A 489 -23.08 22.29 17.51
N GLY A 490 -23.42 21.29 18.33
CA GLY A 490 -24.63 20.48 18.20
C GLY A 490 -24.49 19.23 17.32
N ALA A 491 -23.26 18.78 17.02
CA ALA A 491 -23.06 17.54 16.28
C ALA A 491 -23.46 16.31 17.11
N SER A 492 -24.06 15.32 16.46
CA SER A 492 -24.46 14.06 17.10
C SER A 492 -24.21 12.86 16.21
N LEU A 493 -23.77 11.76 16.81
CA LEU A 493 -23.67 10.48 16.10
C LEU A 493 -25.08 9.94 15.81
N SER A 494 -25.27 9.46 14.60
CA SER A 494 -26.53 8.86 14.18
C SER A 494 -26.67 7.40 14.60
N THR A 495 -27.90 6.87 14.53
CA THR A 495 -28.17 5.46 14.82
C THR A 495 -27.38 4.50 13.94
N GLN A 496 -27.11 4.87 12.68
CA GLN A 496 -26.31 4.07 11.76
C GLN A 496 -24.82 4.06 12.16
N GLU A 497 -24.28 5.20 12.58
CA GLU A 497 -22.89 5.29 13.04
C GLU A 497 -22.67 4.57 14.38
N LEU A 498 -23.73 4.42 15.17
CA LEU A 498 -23.72 3.72 16.45
C LEU A 498 -24.02 2.20 16.33
N GLU A 499 -24.43 1.70 15.17
CA GLU A 499 -24.82 0.29 14.99
C GLU A 499 -23.70 -0.68 15.39
N GLU A 500 -22.45 -0.34 15.03
CA GLU A 500 -21.26 -1.14 15.34
C GLU A 500 -20.45 -0.64 16.55
N ALA A 501 -20.91 0.44 17.22
CA ALA A 501 -20.15 1.07 18.29
C ALA A 501 -19.85 0.10 19.44
N GLY A 502 -20.80 -0.74 19.86
CA GLY A 502 -20.57 -1.73 20.92
C GLY A 502 -19.42 -2.69 20.62
N THR A 503 -19.31 -3.15 19.37
CA THR A 503 -18.21 -4.04 18.94
C THR A 503 -16.87 -3.30 18.96
N GLU A 504 -16.85 -2.06 18.50
CA GLU A 504 -15.65 -1.22 18.52
C GLU A 504 -15.19 -0.91 19.95
N LEU A 505 -16.13 -0.58 20.85
CA LEU A 505 -15.86 -0.33 22.27
C LEU A 505 -15.27 -1.57 22.96
N CYS A 506 -15.81 -2.76 22.68
CA CYS A 506 -15.24 -4.03 23.15
C CYS A 506 -13.80 -4.25 22.65
N ARG A 507 -13.54 -3.93 21.37
CA ARG A 507 -12.21 -4.03 20.78
C ARG A 507 -11.21 -3.07 21.44
N LEU A 508 -11.63 -1.83 21.73
CA LEU A 508 -10.81 -0.84 22.43
C LEU A 508 -10.51 -1.29 23.87
N ALA A 509 -11.52 -1.80 24.57
CA ALA A 509 -11.38 -2.34 25.91
C ALA A 509 -10.40 -3.52 25.99
N TYR A 510 -10.47 -4.47 25.04
CA TYR A 510 -9.53 -5.59 24.95
C TYR A 510 -8.07 -5.13 24.77
N ARG A 511 -7.86 -4.07 23.96
CA ARG A 511 -6.53 -3.51 23.68
C ARG A 511 -5.99 -2.56 24.75
N ALA A 512 -6.71 -2.39 25.86
CA ALA A 512 -6.42 -1.40 26.91
C ALA A 512 -6.37 0.05 26.39
N ASP A 513 -7.17 0.36 25.38
CA ASP A 513 -7.16 1.64 24.68
C ASP A 513 -8.09 2.66 25.33
N LEU A 514 -7.60 3.29 26.40
CA LEU A 514 -8.36 4.25 27.20
C LEU A 514 -8.72 5.52 26.40
N GLU A 515 -7.78 6.03 25.60
CA GLU A 515 -7.98 7.23 24.78
C GLU A 515 -9.09 7.01 23.75
N GLY A 516 -9.11 5.83 23.11
CA GLY A 516 -10.19 5.45 22.20
C GLY A 516 -11.56 5.45 22.86
N LEU A 517 -11.67 4.86 24.06
CA LEU A 517 -12.92 4.86 24.81
C LEU A 517 -13.35 6.27 25.23
N GLN A 518 -12.40 7.12 25.60
CA GLN A 518 -12.66 8.52 25.96
C GLN A 518 -13.21 9.33 24.79
N VAL A 519 -12.65 9.19 23.58
CA VAL A 519 -13.15 9.94 22.41
C VAL A 519 -14.55 9.49 21.98
N TRP A 520 -14.85 8.19 22.05
CA TRP A 520 -16.20 7.68 21.81
C TRP A 520 -17.21 8.22 22.84
N TRP A 521 -16.83 8.21 24.12
CA TRP A 521 -17.64 8.79 25.19
C TRP A 521 -17.87 10.29 24.99
N GLN A 522 -16.81 11.03 24.65
CA GLN A 522 -16.87 12.48 24.41
C GLN A 522 -17.77 12.82 23.21
N ALA A 523 -17.81 11.96 22.19
CA ALA A 523 -18.73 12.08 21.06
C ALA A 523 -20.19 11.74 21.40
N GLY A 524 -20.46 11.27 22.62
CA GLY A 524 -21.79 10.96 23.13
C GLY A 524 -22.22 9.50 22.95
N ALA A 525 -21.29 8.58 22.68
CA ALA A 525 -21.61 7.15 22.61
C ALA A 525 -21.84 6.55 24.00
N ASP A 526 -22.76 5.59 24.07
CA ASP A 526 -23.02 4.79 25.26
C ASP A 526 -21.95 3.69 25.39
N LEU A 527 -21.04 3.85 26.35
CA LEU A 527 -19.98 2.87 26.59
C LEU A 527 -20.49 1.52 27.12
N GLY A 528 -21.75 1.46 27.57
CA GLY A 528 -22.42 0.25 28.01
C GLY A 528 -23.02 -0.56 26.86
N GLN A 529 -23.04 -0.04 25.63
CA GLN A 529 -23.62 -0.72 24.48
C GLN A 529 -22.92 -2.07 24.24
N PRO A 530 -23.67 -3.19 24.20
CA PRO A 530 -23.08 -4.49 23.96
C PRO A 530 -22.59 -4.63 22.52
N GLY A 531 -21.49 -5.37 22.34
CA GLY A 531 -21.05 -5.84 21.03
C GLY A 531 -21.96 -6.94 20.46
N TYR A 532 -21.59 -7.45 19.29
CA TYR A 532 -22.35 -8.48 18.57
C TYR A 532 -22.56 -9.79 19.35
N ASP A 533 -21.71 -10.07 20.34
CA ASP A 533 -21.74 -11.26 21.19
C ASP A 533 -22.47 -11.04 22.54
N GLY A 534 -23.04 -9.84 22.73
CA GLY A 534 -23.76 -9.47 23.95
C GLY A 534 -22.87 -9.00 25.10
N HIS A 535 -21.54 -8.97 24.95
CA HIS A 535 -20.64 -8.44 25.98
C HIS A 535 -20.48 -6.93 25.83
N SER A 536 -20.39 -6.21 26.96
CA SER A 536 -20.02 -4.78 26.98
C SER A 536 -18.50 -4.62 27.03
N ALA A 537 -18.04 -3.41 26.77
CA ALA A 537 -16.62 -3.04 26.93
C ALA A 537 -16.09 -3.35 28.34
N LEU A 538 -16.94 -3.23 29.37
CA LEU A 538 -16.58 -3.54 30.76
C LEU A 538 -16.32 -5.05 30.94
N HIS A 539 -17.22 -5.92 30.47
CA HIS A 539 -17.03 -7.37 30.53
C HIS A 539 -15.72 -7.79 29.85
N VAL A 540 -15.41 -7.20 28.69
CA VAL A 540 -14.18 -7.51 27.95
C VAL A 540 -12.94 -6.99 28.68
N ALA A 541 -12.98 -5.79 29.26
CA ALA A 541 -11.87 -5.23 30.04
C ALA A 541 -11.57 -6.08 31.30
N GLU A 542 -12.61 -6.55 32.00
CA GLU A 542 -12.47 -7.42 33.17
C GLU A 542 -11.86 -8.77 32.80
N ALA A 543 -12.35 -9.40 31.73
CA ALA A 543 -11.83 -10.68 31.24
C ALA A 543 -10.38 -10.57 30.76
N ALA A 544 -9.99 -9.44 30.16
CA ALA A 544 -8.63 -9.17 29.71
C ALA A 544 -7.68 -8.71 30.84
N GLY A 545 -8.20 -8.41 32.03
CA GLY A 545 -7.41 -7.90 33.15
C GLY A 545 -6.94 -6.45 33.00
N ASN A 546 -7.61 -5.65 32.18
CA ASN A 546 -7.26 -4.26 31.89
C ASN A 546 -7.77 -3.30 32.99
N LEU A 547 -7.13 -3.34 34.16
CA LEU A 547 -7.57 -2.63 35.37
C LEU A 547 -7.80 -1.12 35.17
N ALA A 548 -6.99 -0.45 34.35
CA ALA A 548 -7.14 0.98 34.06
C ALA A 548 -8.44 1.29 33.28
N VAL A 549 -8.80 0.42 32.32
CA VAL A 549 -10.04 0.54 31.55
C VAL A 549 -11.24 0.19 32.43
N VAL A 550 -11.15 -0.86 33.25
CA VAL A 550 -12.21 -1.22 34.21
C VAL A 550 -12.51 -0.06 35.15
N ALA A 551 -11.47 0.53 35.75
CA ALA A 551 -11.64 1.69 36.63
C ALA A 551 -12.28 2.88 35.92
N PHE A 552 -11.89 3.15 34.68
CA PHE A 552 -12.49 4.23 33.87
C PHE A 552 -13.97 3.96 33.57
N LEU A 553 -14.32 2.78 33.07
CA LEU A 553 -15.70 2.43 32.73
C LEU A 553 -16.61 2.44 33.98
N GLN A 554 -16.14 1.88 35.10
CA GLN A 554 -16.89 1.90 36.37
C GLN A 554 -17.06 3.32 36.93
N SER A 555 -16.09 4.21 36.71
CA SER A 555 -16.19 5.61 37.12
C SER A 555 -17.32 6.36 36.40
N LEU A 556 -17.69 5.88 35.20
CA LEU A 556 -18.77 6.45 34.39
C LEU A 556 -20.14 5.83 34.72
N GLU A 557 -20.20 4.54 35.10
CA GLU A 557 -21.46 3.87 35.52
C GLU A 557 -22.04 4.42 36.83
N GLY A 558 -21.20 4.93 37.73
CA GLY A 558 -21.62 5.55 39.00
C GLY A 558 -22.40 6.87 38.84
N ALA A 559 -22.39 7.46 37.65
CA ALA A 559 -23.21 8.60 37.27
C ALA A 559 -24.43 8.10 36.48
N VAL A 560 -25.61 8.10 37.11
CA VAL A 560 -26.86 7.52 36.59
C VAL A 560 -27.10 7.87 35.09
N GLY A 561 -26.98 6.88 34.19
CA GLY A 561 -27.40 6.97 32.77
C GLY A 561 -26.57 7.87 31.86
N ALA A 562 -25.25 7.97 32.09
CA ALA A 562 -24.39 9.04 31.58
C ALA A 562 -24.12 9.05 30.05
N GLN A 563 -25.07 9.59 29.27
CA GLN A 563 -24.70 10.37 28.07
C GLN A 563 -23.77 11.52 28.47
N ALA A 564 -22.78 11.85 27.64
CA ALA A 564 -21.94 13.04 27.82
C ALA A 564 -22.80 14.31 27.94
N PRO A 565 -22.38 15.33 28.72
CA PRO A 565 -23.17 16.54 28.94
C PRO A 565 -23.64 17.15 27.62
N CYS A 566 -24.95 17.41 27.49
CA CYS A 566 -25.48 18.24 26.40
C CYS A 566 -24.92 19.65 26.56
N PRO A 567 -24.21 20.20 25.56
CA PRO A 567 -23.75 21.58 25.63
C PRO A 567 -24.91 22.55 25.48
N GLU A 568 -24.90 23.62 26.28
CA GLU A 568 -25.77 24.78 26.08
C GLU A 568 -25.41 25.46 24.75
N VAL A 569 -26.41 25.67 23.89
CA VAL A 569 -26.23 26.30 22.57
C VAL A 569 -25.68 27.71 22.74
N LEU A 570 -24.54 28.00 22.08
CA LEU A 570 -23.99 29.36 22.01
C LEU A 570 -25.04 30.33 21.44
N PRO A 571 -25.34 31.46 22.09
CA PRO A 571 -26.14 32.50 21.48
C PRO A 571 -25.31 33.18 20.38
N GLY A 572 -25.60 32.89 19.11
CA GLY A 572 -25.02 33.60 17.96
C GLY A 572 -24.32 32.75 16.89
N VAL A 573 -24.57 31.44 16.84
CA VAL A 573 -24.40 30.65 15.60
C VAL A 573 -25.73 30.61 14.86
#